data_AF-A0A944GMG3-F1
#
_entry.id   AF-A0A944GMG3-F1
#
_cell.length_a   1.000
_cell.length_b   1.000
_cell.length_c   1.000
_cell.angle_alpha   90.00
_cell.angle_beta   90.00
_cell.angle_gamma   90.00
#
_symmetry.space_group_name_H-M   'P 1'
#
loop_
_entity.id
_entity.type
_entity.pdbx_description
1 polymer ?
#
loop_
_entity_poly.entity_id
_entity_poly.type
_entity_poly.pdbx_seq_one_letter_code
_entity_poly.pdbx_strand_id
1 'polypeptide(L)'
;MKIQLRHDTAANWKLHEDVVLLAGECGVETDTNKFKFGDGTKAWSELPYAGTQIKVVGEGDVIVGAEVNAAGELVLTKGKLLDTTVQMSDDFVFTAPVGTVTIPSSGSTTVSARDKTLREFLSALFAQAKNPSVTQPAASLRLNEAGAYEVGTKKTPSYTAS
;
A
#
# COMPACT_ATOMS: atom_id res chain seq x y z
N MET A 1 -45.37 28.95 8.05
CA MET A 1 -44.25 29.83 7.66
C MET A 1 -43.33 29.04 6.74
N LYS A 2 -42.93 29.60 5.60
CA LYS A 2 -41.94 28.99 4.68
C LYS A 2 -40.76 29.95 4.60
N ILE A 3 -39.55 29.46 4.87
CA ILE A 3 -38.31 30.21 4.68
C ILE A 3 -37.68 29.69 3.39
N GLN A 4 -37.22 30.60 2.53
CA GLN A 4 -36.46 30.27 1.33
C GLN A 4 -35.10 30.95 1.45
N LEU A 5 -34.04 30.18 1.27
CA LEU A 5 -32.66 30.68 1.27
C LEU A 5 -32.31 31.16 -0.14
N ARG A 6 -31.26 31.99 -0.27
CA ARG A 6 -30.74 32.35 -1.59
C ARG A 6 -30.16 31.10 -2.24
N HIS A 7 -30.64 30.75 -3.42
CA HIS A 7 -30.29 29.49 -4.09
C HIS A 7 -30.20 29.67 -5.59
N ASP A 8 -29.28 28.96 -6.21
CA ASP A 8 -29.11 28.87 -7.66
C ASP A 8 -28.27 27.63 -8.02
N THR A 9 -28.07 27.34 -9.30
CA THR A 9 -27.12 26.31 -9.75
C THR A 9 -25.67 26.75 -9.52
N ALA A 10 -24.76 25.80 -9.35
CA ALA A 10 -23.32 26.09 -9.23
C ALA A 10 -22.78 26.89 -10.43
N ALA A 11 -23.32 26.64 -11.63
CA ALA A 11 -22.98 27.39 -12.83
C ALA A 11 -23.37 28.88 -12.73
N ASN A 12 -24.58 29.17 -12.27
CA ASN A 12 -25.05 30.55 -12.10
C ASN A 12 -24.34 31.27 -10.95
N TRP A 13 -24.09 30.57 -9.84
CA TRP A 13 -23.26 31.11 -8.76
C TRP A 13 -21.84 31.47 -9.22
N LYS A 14 -21.27 30.69 -10.14
CA LYS A 14 -19.98 31.00 -10.75
C LYS A 14 -20.05 32.19 -11.72
N LEU A 15 -21.17 32.39 -12.41
CA LEU A 15 -21.42 33.60 -13.21
C LEU A 15 -21.58 34.86 -12.35
N HIS A 16 -22.01 34.70 -11.10
CA HIS A 16 -22.21 35.75 -10.11
C HIS A 16 -21.26 35.61 -8.93
N GLU A 17 -19.99 35.31 -9.22
CA GLU A 17 -19.01 34.97 -8.20
C GLU A 17 -18.61 36.17 -7.31
N ASP A 18 -18.88 37.39 -7.77
CA ASP A 18 -18.64 38.67 -7.09
C ASP A 18 -19.70 39.01 -6.02
N VAL A 19 -20.78 38.23 -5.93
CA VAL A 19 -21.85 38.44 -4.95
C VAL A 19 -21.31 38.30 -3.52
N VAL A 20 -21.46 39.35 -2.73
CA VAL A 20 -21.19 39.34 -1.28
C VAL A 20 -22.46 38.98 -0.52
N LEU A 21 -22.41 37.86 0.21
CA LEU A 21 -23.47 37.44 1.12
C LEU A 21 -23.31 38.14 2.47
N LEU A 22 -24.42 38.55 3.09
CA LEU A 22 -24.40 39.15 4.42
C LEU A 22 -23.82 38.16 5.45
N ALA A 23 -23.29 38.69 6.55
CA ALA A 23 -22.77 37.85 7.64
C ALA A 23 -23.87 36.89 8.14
N GLY A 24 -23.63 35.57 8.01
CA GLY A 24 -24.57 34.51 8.38
C GLY A 24 -25.65 34.20 7.32
N GLU A 25 -25.68 34.88 6.18
CA GLU A 25 -26.57 34.53 5.06
C GLU A 25 -26.10 33.24 4.39
N CYS A 26 -27.02 32.29 4.18
CA CYS A 26 -26.75 31.03 3.52
C CYS A 26 -27.05 31.12 2.02
N GLY A 27 -26.06 30.80 1.18
CA GLY A 27 -26.23 30.60 -0.26
C GLY A 27 -26.12 29.11 -0.62
N VAL A 28 -27.06 28.61 -1.42
CA VAL A 28 -27.21 27.18 -1.74
C VAL A 28 -27.00 26.93 -3.23
N GLU A 29 -26.17 25.95 -3.56
CA GLU A 29 -26.06 25.35 -4.89
C GLU A 29 -27.07 24.20 -5.02
N THR A 30 -28.09 24.37 -5.87
CA THR A 30 -29.23 23.44 -5.97
C THR A 30 -28.91 22.12 -6.67
N ASP A 31 -27.84 22.08 -7.45
CA ASP A 31 -27.41 20.95 -8.28
C ASP A 31 -26.24 20.16 -7.69
N THR A 32 -25.52 20.71 -6.71
CA THR A 32 -24.36 20.06 -6.07
C THR A 32 -24.59 19.66 -4.61
N ASN A 33 -25.74 20.04 -4.02
CA ASN A 33 -26.04 19.91 -2.59
C ASN A 33 -25.02 20.61 -1.68
N LYS A 34 -24.41 21.71 -2.16
CA LYS A 34 -23.45 22.49 -1.39
C LYS A 34 -24.03 23.82 -0.98
N PHE A 35 -23.48 24.38 0.08
CA PHE A 35 -23.85 25.71 0.56
C PHE A 35 -22.65 26.41 1.18
N LYS A 36 -22.67 27.74 1.17
CA LYS A 36 -21.68 28.63 1.80
C LYS A 36 -22.38 29.61 2.73
N PHE A 37 -21.68 30.09 3.74
CA PHE A 37 -22.16 31.16 4.62
C PHE A 37 -21.39 32.44 4.35
N GLY A 38 -22.11 33.54 4.16
CA GLY A 38 -21.52 34.86 4.03
C GLY A 38 -20.85 35.33 5.30
N ASP A 39 -19.79 36.13 5.13
CA ASP A 39 -19.13 36.88 6.22
C ASP A 39 -19.40 38.39 6.13
N GLY A 40 -20.21 38.83 5.16
CA GLY A 40 -20.53 40.24 4.91
C GLY A 40 -19.47 41.02 4.14
N THR A 41 -18.37 40.39 3.73
CA THR A 41 -17.23 41.07 3.08
C THR A 41 -16.71 40.36 1.84
N LYS A 42 -16.56 39.03 1.90
CA LYS A 42 -15.99 38.22 0.81
C LYS A 42 -16.99 37.94 -0.29
N ALA A 43 -16.47 37.85 -1.51
CA ALA A 43 -17.23 37.41 -2.66
C ALA A 43 -17.55 35.90 -2.58
N TRP A 44 -18.60 35.45 -3.26
CA TRP A 44 -19.00 34.04 -3.31
C TRP A 44 -17.86 33.11 -3.71
N SER A 45 -17.00 33.51 -4.65
CA SER A 45 -15.81 32.76 -5.07
C SER A 45 -14.84 32.48 -3.91
N GLU A 46 -14.74 33.41 -2.95
CA GLU A 46 -13.77 33.37 -1.85
C GLU A 46 -14.32 32.70 -0.59
N LEU A 47 -15.63 32.55 -0.49
CA LEU A 47 -16.26 31.89 0.64
C LEU A 47 -15.96 30.37 0.62
N PRO A 48 -15.59 29.78 1.77
CA PRO A 48 -15.50 28.33 1.88
C PRO A 48 -16.89 27.70 1.87
N TYR A 49 -16.98 26.46 1.36
CA TYR A 49 -18.17 25.65 1.56
C TYR A 49 -18.32 25.25 3.02
N ALA A 50 -19.56 25.15 3.46
CA ALA A 50 -19.88 24.64 4.78
C ALA A 50 -19.59 23.13 4.86
N GLY A 51 -19.02 22.70 5.98
CA GLY A 51 -18.66 21.31 6.26
C GLY A 51 -17.30 20.87 5.71
N THR A 52 -16.77 19.77 6.27
CA THR A 52 -15.55 19.11 5.78
C THR A 52 -15.90 18.32 4.52
N GLN A 53 -15.44 18.77 3.35
CA GLN A 53 -15.65 18.03 2.11
C GLN A 53 -14.67 16.86 2.00
N ILE A 54 -15.08 15.64 2.37
CA ILE A 54 -14.41 14.42 1.91
C ILE A 54 -15.08 14.02 0.59
N LYS A 55 -14.47 14.38 -0.53
CA LYS A 55 -14.94 13.95 -1.85
C LYS A 55 -14.53 12.50 -2.07
N VAL A 56 -15.44 11.56 -1.81
CA VAL A 56 -15.29 10.17 -2.25
C VAL A 56 -15.71 10.12 -3.72
N VAL A 57 -14.80 9.72 -4.60
CA VAL A 57 -15.07 9.58 -6.04
C VAL A 57 -15.47 8.13 -6.31
N GLY A 58 -16.75 7.90 -6.63
CA GLY A 58 -17.31 6.60 -6.99
C GLY A 58 -18.79 6.51 -6.66
N GLU A 59 -19.59 5.94 -7.57
CA GLU A 59 -20.99 5.59 -7.26
C GLU A 59 -20.98 4.39 -6.30
N GLY A 60 -21.39 4.58 -5.05
CA GLY A 60 -21.90 3.45 -4.25
C GLY A 60 -21.49 3.32 -2.79
N ASP A 61 -20.41 3.93 -2.29
CA ASP A 61 -20.07 3.79 -0.86
C ASP A 61 -19.71 5.14 -0.24
N VAL A 62 -20.62 5.65 0.59
CA VAL A 62 -20.27 6.65 1.60
C VAL A 62 -19.26 5.97 2.53
N ILE A 63 -18.04 6.50 2.60
CA ILE A 63 -17.12 6.10 3.66
C ILE A 63 -17.70 6.62 4.98
N VAL A 64 -18.48 5.78 5.67
CA VAL A 64 -19.06 6.10 6.97
C VAL A 64 -17.98 6.00 8.05
N GLY A 65 -17.76 7.07 8.80
CA GLY A 65 -16.77 7.10 9.89
C GLY A 65 -15.34 7.43 9.45
N ALA A 66 -15.19 8.17 8.35
CA ALA A 66 -13.95 8.85 8.02
C ALA A 66 -13.87 10.18 8.79
N GLU A 67 -12.82 10.35 9.59
CA GLU A 67 -12.49 11.63 10.21
C GLU A 67 -11.06 12.02 9.89
N VAL A 68 -10.80 13.32 9.80
CA VAL A 68 -9.43 13.83 9.75
C VAL A 68 -9.04 14.15 11.19
N ASN A 69 -7.99 13.49 11.70
CA ASN A 69 -7.54 13.72 13.06
C ASN A 69 -6.84 15.09 13.21
N ALA A 70 -6.45 15.45 14.43
CA ALA A 70 -5.76 16.71 14.70
C ALA A 70 -4.41 16.87 13.96
N ALA A 71 -3.83 15.78 13.47
CA ALA A 71 -2.61 15.76 12.67
C ALA A 71 -2.86 15.86 11.16
N GLY A 72 -4.12 15.95 10.71
CA GLY A 72 -4.46 16.01 9.29
C GLY A 72 -4.52 14.65 8.59
N GLU A 73 -4.45 13.55 9.34
CA GLU A 73 -4.48 12.20 8.79
C GLU A 73 -5.93 11.71 8.65
N LEU A 74 -6.23 11.02 7.55
CA LEU A 74 -7.51 10.37 7.34
C LEU A 74 -7.60 9.08 8.16
N VAL A 75 -8.49 9.04 9.14
CA VAL A 75 -8.79 7.86 9.97
C VAL A 75 -10.08 7.21 9.49
N LEU A 76 -10.02 5.93 9.17
CA LEU A 76 -11.17 5.12 8.75
C LEU A 76 -11.62 4.25 9.92
N THR A 77 -12.71 4.62 10.59
CA THR A 77 -13.24 3.85 11.73
C THR A 77 -13.94 2.57 11.27
N LYS A 78 -14.48 2.56 10.05
CA LYS A 78 -15.11 1.41 9.39
C LYS A 78 -14.85 1.51 7.88
N GLY A 79 -14.61 0.37 7.22
CA GLY A 79 -14.42 0.31 5.78
C GLY A 79 -13.44 -0.77 5.34
N LYS A 80 -13.33 -0.99 4.03
CA LYS A 80 -12.33 -1.85 3.41
C LYS A 80 -11.39 -0.99 2.58
N LEU A 81 -10.09 -1.25 2.66
CA LEU A 81 -9.10 -0.72 1.74
C LEU A 81 -8.66 -1.82 0.79
N LEU A 82 -8.47 -1.49 -0.48
CA LEU A 82 -7.91 -2.40 -1.46
C LEU A 82 -6.39 -2.44 -1.29
N ASP A 83 -5.79 -3.63 -1.33
CA ASP A 83 -4.35 -3.82 -1.20
C ASP A 83 -3.53 -3.20 -2.34
N THR A 84 -4.18 -2.86 -3.45
CA THR A 84 -3.64 -2.10 -4.59
C THR A 84 -3.63 -0.59 -4.39
N THR A 85 -4.33 -0.07 -3.37
CA THR A 85 -4.41 1.39 -3.11
C THR A 85 -3.68 1.81 -1.84
N VAL A 86 -3.35 0.86 -0.96
CA VAL A 86 -2.59 1.13 0.27
C VAL A 86 -1.11 1.23 -0.07
N GLN A 87 -0.53 2.43 -0.02
CA GLN A 87 0.90 2.69 -0.22
C GLN A 87 1.65 2.74 1.10
N MET A 88 2.90 2.26 1.11
CA MET A 88 3.78 2.36 2.27
C MET A 88 4.58 3.66 2.21
N SER A 89 4.67 4.38 3.34
CA SER A 89 5.41 5.65 3.44
C SER A 89 6.92 5.46 3.53
N ASP A 90 7.35 4.33 4.09
CA ASP A 90 8.74 4.09 4.47
C ASP A 90 9.16 2.67 4.14
N ASP A 91 10.48 2.49 4.13
CA ASP A 91 11.10 1.17 3.97
C ASP A 91 11.10 0.42 5.30
N PHE A 92 11.13 -0.91 5.22
CA PHE A 92 11.15 -1.78 6.39
C PHE A 92 12.54 -2.34 6.64
N VAL A 93 12.97 -2.27 7.90
CA VAL A 93 14.24 -2.85 8.35
C VAL A 93 13.95 -4.20 8.99
N PHE A 94 14.48 -5.27 8.38
CA PHE A 94 14.35 -6.63 8.89
C PHE A 94 15.63 -7.03 9.63
N THR A 95 15.47 -7.66 10.79
CA THR A 95 16.56 -8.23 11.61
C THR A 95 16.49 -9.75 11.71
N ALA A 96 15.38 -10.34 11.24
CA ALA A 96 15.18 -11.77 11.11
C ALA A 96 14.73 -12.10 9.67
N PRO A 97 15.09 -13.29 9.13
CA PRO A 97 14.66 -13.69 7.79
C PRO A 97 13.13 -13.78 7.69
N VAL A 98 12.56 -13.16 6.66
CA VAL A 98 11.12 -13.22 6.35
C VAL A 98 10.95 -13.40 4.84
N GLY A 99 10.21 -14.44 4.42
CA GLY A 99 9.98 -14.71 3.01
C GLY A 99 11.28 -14.88 2.22
N THR A 100 11.48 -14.06 1.18
CA THR A 100 12.66 -14.04 0.31
C THR A 100 13.84 -13.23 0.86
N VAL A 101 13.64 -12.52 1.98
CA VAL A 101 14.62 -11.58 2.53
C VAL A 101 15.66 -12.33 3.34
N THR A 102 16.92 -12.25 2.90
CA THR A 102 18.08 -12.80 3.60
C THR A 102 18.70 -11.74 4.51
N ILE A 103 19.10 -12.14 5.71
CA ILE A 103 19.77 -11.25 6.66
C ILE A 103 21.28 -11.43 6.51
N PRO A 104 22.04 -10.39 6.16
CA PRO A 104 23.50 -10.44 6.13
C PRO A 104 24.09 -10.58 7.53
N SER A 105 25.37 -10.97 7.63
CA SER A 105 26.08 -11.11 8.92
C SER A 105 26.16 -9.81 9.73
N SER A 106 25.85 -8.65 9.12
CA SER A 106 25.68 -7.36 9.81
C SER A 106 24.42 -7.27 10.67
N GLY A 107 23.55 -8.28 10.64
CA GLY A 107 22.40 -8.42 11.54
C GLY A 107 21.11 -7.74 11.08
N SER A 108 21.13 -7.01 9.95
CA SER A 108 19.93 -6.39 9.41
C SER A 108 20.02 -6.10 7.91
N THR A 109 18.86 -6.05 7.25
CA THR A 109 18.69 -5.62 5.87
C THR A 109 17.50 -4.68 5.73
N THR A 110 17.58 -3.71 4.84
CA THR A 110 16.47 -2.78 4.53
C THR A 110 15.79 -3.23 3.25
N VAL A 111 14.47 -3.39 3.29
CA VAL A 111 13.66 -3.80 2.16
C VAL A 111 12.86 -2.61 1.67
N SER A 112 13.04 -2.28 0.41
CA SER A 112 12.33 -1.17 -0.24
C SER A 112 10.83 -1.47 -0.30
N ALA A 113 10.06 -0.62 0.38
CA ALA A 113 8.60 -0.65 0.42
C ALA A 113 7.99 0.71 0.11
N ARG A 114 8.74 1.81 0.30
CA ARG A 114 8.27 3.15 -0.01
C ARG A 114 7.71 3.23 -1.43
N ASP A 115 6.59 3.94 -1.56
CA ASP A 115 5.82 4.17 -2.79
C ASP A 115 5.22 2.92 -3.45
N LYS A 116 5.49 1.72 -2.92
CA LYS A 116 4.87 0.48 -3.37
C LYS A 116 3.53 0.26 -2.67
N THR A 117 2.64 -0.41 -3.38
CA THR A 117 1.39 -0.89 -2.80
C THR A 117 1.66 -2.09 -1.87
N LEU A 118 0.78 -2.31 -0.90
CA LEU A 118 0.83 -3.47 -0.01
C LEU A 118 0.92 -4.77 -0.84
N ARG A 119 0.16 -4.86 -1.93
CA ARG A 119 0.19 -6.02 -2.82
C ARG A 119 1.55 -6.24 -3.47
N GLU A 120 2.17 -5.21 -4.02
CA GLU A 120 3.49 -5.32 -4.66
C GLU A 120 4.58 -5.69 -3.65
N PHE A 121 4.53 -5.08 -2.46
CA PHE A 121 5.48 -5.36 -1.40
C PHE A 121 5.37 -6.82 -0.93
N LEU A 122 4.16 -7.29 -0.59
CA LEU A 122 3.94 -8.68 -0.15
C LEU A 122 4.25 -9.68 -1.26
N SER A 123 3.90 -9.36 -2.51
CA SER A 123 4.25 -10.21 -3.65
C SER A 123 5.78 -10.35 -3.77
N ALA A 124 6.54 -9.26 -3.69
CA ALA A 124 8.01 -9.33 -3.71
C ALA A 124 8.59 -10.11 -2.52
N LEU A 125 7.98 -9.97 -1.34
CA LEU A 125 8.43 -10.64 -0.11
C LEU A 125 8.23 -12.15 -0.14
N PHE A 126 7.19 -12.64 -0.84
CA PHE A 126 6.83 -14.06 -0.84
C PHE A 126 7.01 -14.78 -2.19
N ALA A 127 7.35 -14.08 -3.28
CA ALA A 127 7.38 -14.66 -4.63
C ALA A 127 8.65 -15.41 -5.06
N GLN A 128 9.57 -15.83 -4.16
CA GLN A 128 10.60 -16.77 -4.63
C GLN A 128 9.97 -18.13 -4.90
N ALA A 129 9.89 -18.49 -6.18
CA ALA A 129 9.82 -19.87 -6.60
C ALA A 129 11.10 -20.58 -6.13
N LYS A 130 11.05 -21.23 -4.96
CA LYS A 130 12.09 -22.15 -4.54
C LYS A 130 11.99 -23.38 -5.45
N ASN A 131 12.78 -23.41 -6.52
CA ASN A 131 13.01 -24.65 -7.25
C ASN A 131 13.56 -25.68 -6.25
N PRO A 132 12.91 -26.83 -6.05
CA PRO A 132 13.36 -27.81 -5.07
C PRO A 132 14.81 -28.22 -5.38
N SER A 133 15.71 -28.04 -4.41
CA SER A 133 17.07 -28.52 -4.53
C SER A 133 17.03 -30.04 -4.49
N VAL A 134 17.23 -30.67 -5.65
CA VAL A 134 17.41 -32.12 -5.74
C VAL A 134 18.85 -32.40 -5.33
N THR A 135 19.06 -32.84 -4.09
CA THR A 135 20.37 -33.40 -3.70
C THR A 135 20.46 -34.79 -4.33
N GLN A 136 21.18 -34.91 -5.44
CA GLN A 136 21.36 -36.21 -6.10
C GLN A 136 22.19 -37.11 -5.17
N PRO A 137 21.81 -38.40 -5.01
CA PRO A 137 22.66 -39.35 -4.30
C PRO A 137 23.99 -39.48 -5.05
N ALA A 138 25.09 -39.18 -4.37
CA ALA A 138 26.43 -39.45 -4.88
C ALA A 138 26.92 -40.76 -4.25
N ALA A 139 27.19 -41.77 -5.07
CA ALA A 139 27.85 -42.99 -4.65
C ALA A 139 29.28 -42.97 -5.19
N SER A 140 30.29 -43.11 -4.31
CA SER A 140 31.68 -43.22 -4.75
C SER A 140 32.25 -44.59 -4.40
N LEU A 141 32.96 -45.20 -5.35
CA LEU A 141 33.70 -46.45 -5.17
C LEU A 141 35.19 -46.12 -5.25
N ARG A 142 35.93 -46.36 -4.16
CA ARG A 142 37.40 -46.24 -4.15
C ARG A 142 38.04 -47.62 -4.08
N LEU A 143 38.87 -47.93 -5.07
CA LEU A 143 39.74 -49.11 -5.09
C LEU A 143 41.17 -48.66 -4.77
N ASN A 144 41.59 -48.86 -3.53
CA ASN A 144 42.90 -48.41 -3.06
C ASN A 144 44.06 -49.28 -3.57
N GLU A 145 43.76 -50.47 -4.08
CA GLU A 145 44.73 -51.47 -4.52
C GLU A 145 44.71 -51.68 -6.05
N ALA A 146 44.25 -50.70 -6.84
CA ALA A 146 44.29 -50.80 -8.30
C ALA A 146 45.75 -50.65 -8.79
N GLY A 147 46.29 -51.71 -9.39
CA GLY A 147 47.67 -51.75 -9.90
C GLY A 147 47.98 -53.03 -10.67
N ALA A 148 49.14 -53.10 -11.32
CA ALA A 148 49.63 -54.32 -11.97
C ALA A 148 50.27 -55.25 -10.93
N TYR A 149 49.97 -56.55 -11.01
CA TYR A 149 50.48 -57.56 -10.09
C TYR A 149 51.12 -58.73 -10.83
N GLU A 150 52.19 -59.27 -10.27
CA GLU A 150 52.91 -60.44 -10.80
C GLU A 150 52.02 -61.69 -10.78
N VAL A 151 52.23 -62.58 -11.76
CA VAL A 151 51.45 -63.82 -11.89
C VAL A 151 51.67 -64.74 -10.69
N GLY A 152 50.57 -65.19 -10.06
CA GLY A 152 50.58 -66.02 -8.86
C GLY A 152 50.31 -65.29 -7.54
N THR A 153 50.17 -63.95 -7.55
CA THR A 153 49.88 -63.16 -6.35
C THR A 153 48.38 -63.14 -6.03
N LYS A 154 47.97 -63.59 -4.83
CA LYS A 154 46.57 -63.53 -4.37
C LYS A 154 46.32 -62.23 -3.59
N LYS A 155 45.47 -61.34 -4.11
CA LYS A 155 45.05 -60.10 -3.46
C LYS A 155 43.55 -60.10 -3.22
N THR A 156 43.14 -59.61 -2.05
CA THR A 156 41.73 -59.39 -1.70
C THR A 156 41.46 -57.90 -1.83
N PRO A 157 40.74 -57.44 -2.87
CA PRO A 157 40.52 -56.01 -3.06
C PRO A 157 39.72 -55.42 -1.90
N SER A 158 40.30 -54.43 -1.22
CA SER A 158 39.56 -53.59 -0.27
C SER A 158 38.86 -52.46 -1.02
N TYR A 159 37.56 -52.28 -0.78
CA TYR A 159 36.78 -51.16 -1.29
C TYR A 159 36.04 -50.47 -0.16
N THR A 160 35.82 -49.17 -0.30
CA THR A 160 34.92 -48.39 0.57
C THR A 160 33.86 -47.73 -0.31
N ALA A 161 32.60 -47.86 0.09
CA ALA A 161 31.46 -47.19 -0.52
C ALA A 161 30.90 -46.17 0.47
N SER A 162 30.57 -44.98 -0.01
CA SER A 162 29.88 -43.91 0.73
C SER A 162 28.86 -43.26 -0.18
#